data_AF-A0A936MAD5-F1
#
_entry.id   AF-A0A936MAD5-F1
#
_cell.length_a   1.000
_cell.length_b   1.000
_cell.length_c   1.000
_cell.angle_alpha   90.00
_cell.angle_beta   90.00
_cell.angle_gamma   90.00
#
_symmetry.space_group_name_H-M   'P 1'
#
loop_
_entity.id
_entity.type
_entity.pdbx_description
1 polymer ?
#
loop_
_entity_poly.entity_id
_entity_poly.type
_entity_poly.pdbx_seq_one_letter_code
_entity_poly.pdbx_strand_id
1 'polypeptide(L)'
;MTSAAEFRNSLGDSWIPTIYEDRIRKLRTRSFELDIPERENDPTIEMTLLGVELRVGRKRIACPDIETARYLAIFAILGCAKVAVPYDITQIGPLAAVLEDAWREMDRKFAESDRDASPQTIGKRRAAILRTIRIEIARIGAGEMMPLFNRSTRQRQN
;
A
#
# COMPACT_ATOMS: atom_id res chain seq x y z
N MET A 1 -25.73 -7.47 -2.12
CA MET A 1 -24.40 -7.04 -2.59
C MET A 1 -23.60 -6.69 -1.36
N THR A 2 -22.48 -7.37 -1.08
CA THR A 2 -21.63 -7.06 0.08
C THR A 2 -21.14 -5.62 0.00
N SER A 3 -21.49 -4.81 0.98
CA SER A 3 -21.05 -3.42 1.08
C SER A 3 -19.57 -3.34 1.46
N ALA A 4 -18.93 -2.18 1.24
CA ALA A 4 -17.54 -1.98 1.66
C ALA A 4 -17.36 -2.13 3.18
N ALA A 5 -18.36 -1.76 3.98
CA ALA A 5 -18.36 -1.90 5.43
C ALA A 5 -18.42 -3.37 5.87
N GLU A 6 -19.30 -4.17 5.25
CA GLU A 6 -19.39 -5.62 5.50
C GLU A 6 -18.09 -6.33 5.10
N PHE A 7 -17.52 -5.97 3.95
CA PHE A 7 -16.26 -6.52 3.47
C PHE A 7 -15.11 -6.19 4.43
N ARG A 8 -15.00 -4.93 4.87
CA ARG A 8 -14.05 -4.52 5.91
C ARG A 8 -14.23 -5.32 7.20
N ASN A 9 -15.46 -5.44 7.70
CA ASN A 9 -15.74 -6.19 8.94
C ASN A 9 -15.33 -7.66 8.83
N SER A 10 -15.49 -8.27 7.66
CA SER A 10 -15.05 -9.65 7.41
C SER A 10 -13.53 -9.84 7.40
N LEU A 11 -12.77 -8.78 7.10
CA LEU A 11 -11.30 -8.80 7.08
C LEU A 11 -10.69 -8.43 8.43
N GLY A 12 -11.39 -7.62 9.23
CA GLY A 12 -10.91 -7.16 10.53
C GLY A 12 -9.55 -6.47 10.42
N ASP A 13 -8.58 -6.98 11.18
CA ASP A 13 -7.21 -6.43 11.25
C ASP A 13 -6.41 -6.58 9.95
N SER A 14 -6.84 -7.45 9.03
CA SER A 14 -6.24 -7.61 7.70
C SER A 14 -6.69 -6.52 6.72
N TRP A 15 -7.54 -5.58 7.13
CA TRP A 15 -7.90 -4.43 6.30
C TRP A 15 -6.67 -3.53 6.08
N ILE A 16 -6.24 -3.36 4.82
CA ILE A 16 -5.00 -2.64 4.50
C ILE A 16 -4.94 -1.22 5.10
N PRO A 17 -6.01 -0.39 5.07
CA PRO A 17 -6.00 0.90 5.76
C PRO A 17 -5.73 0.81 7.27
N THR A 18 -6.22 -0.23 7.95
CA THR A 18 -5.94 -0.46 9.38
C THR A 18 -4.47 -0.75 9.59
N ILE A 19 -3.87 -1.64 8.79
CA ILE A 19 -2.42 -1.92 8.83
C ILE A 19 -1.61 -0.65 8.56
N TYR A 20 -2.03 0.13 7.57
CA TYR A 20 -1.37 1.38 7.18
C TYR A 20 -1.38 2.39 8.34
N GLU A 21 -2.52 2.62 8.97
CA GLU A 21 -2.65 3.50 10.13
C GLU A 21 -1.84 2.98 11.33
N ASP A 22 -2.01 1.71 11.68
CA ASP A 22 -1.52 1.19 12.95
C ASP A 22 -0.07 0.75 12.96
N ARG A 23 0.48 0.35 11.82
CA ARG A 23 1.85 -0.18 11.73
C ARG A 23 2.79 0.73 10.96
N ILE A 24 2.30 1.40 9.92
CA ILE A 24 3.15 2.21 9.03
C ILE A 24 3.20 3.65 9.52
N ARG A 25 2.05 4.26 9.77
CA ARG A 25 1.97 5.68 10.12
C ARG A 25 2.42 6.02 11.54
N LYS A 26 2.57 5.02 12.41
CA LYS A 26 3.24 5.16 13.72
C LYS A 26 4.76 5.25 13.61
N LEU A 27 5.35 4.90 12.46
CA LEU A 27 6.78 5.04 12.21
C LEU A 27 7.12 6.43 11.67
N ARG A 28 8.42 6.75 11.66
CA ARG A 28 8.91 7.89 10.87
C ARG A 28 8.87 7.50 9.41
N THR A 29 8.05 8.21 8.63
CA THR A 29 7.87 7.95 7.20
C THR A 29 8.13 9.20 6.39
N ARG A 30 8.55 9.01 5.13
CA ARG A 30 8.50 10.02 4.09
C ARG A 30 7.27 9.83 3.23
N SER A 31 6.75 10.91 2.68
CA SER A 31 5.79 10.81 1.60
C SER A 31 6.47 10.37 0.30
N PHE A 32 5.89 9.38 -0.38
CA PHE A 32 6.31 8.87 -1.68
C PHE A 32 5.15 8.98 -2.68
N GLU A 33 5.42 9.55 -3.84
CA GLU A 33 4.44 9.71 -4.92
C GLU A 33 4.69 8.65 -5.98
N LEU A 34 3.68 7.83 -6.26
CA LEU A 34 3.73 6.79 -7.29
C LEU A 34 3.37 7.35 -8.66
N ASP A 35 2.61 8.46 -8.70
CA ASP A 35 2.08 9.07 -9.93
C ASP A 35 1.47 7.98 -10.84
N ILE A 36 0.45 7.26 -10.38
CA ILE A 36 -0.21 6.18 -11.12
C ILE A 36 -1.71 6.42 -11.20
N PRO A 37 -2.43 5.80 -12.17
CA PRO A 37 -3.88 5.88 -12.23
C PRO A 37 -4.56 5.39 -10.93
N GLU A 38 -5.57 6.12 -10.45
CA GLU A 38 -6.39 5.77 -9.27
C GLU A 38 -7.44 4.68 -9.58
N ARG A 39 -6.96 3.56 -10.10
CA ARG A 39 -7.72 2.34 -10.37
C ARG A 39 -6.87 1.15 -9.97
N GLU A 40 -7.47 -0.03 -10.00
CA GLU A 40 -6.68 -1.25 -9.85
C GLU A 40 -5.65 -1.34 -10.98
N ASN A 41 -4.40 -1.64 -10.59
CA ASN A 41 -3.29 -1.83 -11.50
C ASN A 41 -2.65 -3.21 -11.28
N ASP A 42 -1.85 -3.61 -12.26
CA ASP A 42 -1.08 -4.86 -12.24
C ASP A 42 0.42 -4.51 -12.31
N PRO A 43 1.06 -4.18 -11.17
CA PRO A 43 2.46 -3.79 -11.15
C PRO A 43 3.36 -5.03 -11.28
N THR A 44 4.50 -4.85 -11.96
CA THR A 44 5.53 -5.90 -12.09
C THR A 44 6.84 -5.40 -11.51
N ILE A 45 7.50 -6.21 -10.68
CA ILE A 45 8.85 -5.91 -10.21
C ILE A 45 9.84 -6.44 -11.25
N GLU A 46 10.71 -5.58 -11.75
CA GLU A 46 11.73 -5.89 -12.75
C GLU A 46 13.13 -5.75 -12.11
N MET A 47 13.93 -6.81 -12.21
CA MET A 47 15.36 -6.74 -11.89
C MET A 47 16.09 -6.33 -13.17
N THR A 48 16.73 -5.17 -13.13
CA THR A 48 17.47 -4.59 -14.25
C THR A 48 18.96 -4.54 -13.92
N LEU A 49 19.79 -4.19 -14.91
CA LEU A 49 21.22 -3.95 -14.68
C LEU A 49 21.49 -2.74 -13.77
N LEU A 50 20.54 -1.81 -13.65
CA LEU A 50 20.67 -0.59 -12.84
C LEU A 50 20.03 -0.71 -11.46
N GLY A 51 19.48 -1.88 -11.12
CA GLY A 51 18.80 -2.14 -9.85
C GLY A 51 17.37 -2.61 -10.06
N VAL A 52 16.51 -2.37 -9.08
CA VAL A 52 15.12 -2.85 -9.06
C VAL A 52 14.17 -1.75 -9.52
N GLU A 53 13.26 -2.07 -10.42
CA GLU A 53 12.20 -1.17 -10.88
C GLU A 53 10.82 -1.77 -10.59
N LEU A 54 9.86 -0.93 -10.21
CA LEU A 54 8.44 -1.27 -10.17
C LEU A 54 7.77 -0.69 -11.41
N ARG A 55 7.33 -1.54 -12.33
CA ARG A 55 6.62 -1.14 -13.55
C ARG A 55 5.11 -1.15 -13.32
N VAL A 56 4.45 -0.04 -13.63
CA VAL A 56 2.99 0.10 -13.58
C VAL A 56 2.49 0.65 -14.92
N GLY A 57 1.95 -0.22 -15.77
CA GLY A 57 1.64 0.13 -17.16
C GLY A 57 2.90 0.61 -17.91
N ARG A 58 2.93 1.90 -18.27
CA ARG A 58 4.07 2.54 -18.95
C ARG A 58 5.05 3.23 -18.00
N LYS A 59 4.73 3.35 -16.71
CA LYS A 59 5.58 4.02 -15.73
C LYS A 59 6.55 3.02 -15.11
N ARG A 60 7.78 3.45 -14.89
CA ARG A 60 8.84 2.70 -14.21
C ARG A 60 9.27 3.52 -13.01
N ILE A 61 9.17 2.93 -11.82
CA ILE A 61 9.53 3.57 -10.57
C ILE A 61 10.79 2.87 -10.07
N ALA A 62 11.92 3.59 -10.05
CA ALA A 62 13.16 3.06 -9.50
C ALA A 62 13.01 2.82 -7.99
N CYS A 63 13.39 1.63 -7.54
CA CYS A 63 13.33 1.22 -6.15
C CYS A 63 14.76 0.94 -5.64
N PRO A 64 15.11 1.33 -4.40
CA PRO A 64 16.43 1.06 -3.84
C PRO A 64 16.75 -0.44 -3.72
N ASP A 65 15.74 -1.25 -3.42
CA ASP A 65 15.85 -2.69 -3.21
C ASP A 65 14.53 -3.41 -3.52
N ILE A 66 14.57 -4.74 -3.49
CA ILE A 66 13.41 -5.60 -3.77
C ILE A 66 12.30 -5.43 -2.72
N GLU A 67 12.65 -5.20 -1.46
CA GLU A 67 11.68 -5.05 -0.37
C GLU A 67 10.86 -3.77 -0.54
N THR A 68 11.51 -2.69 -0.97
CA THR A 68 10.84 -1.44 -1.31
C THR A 68 9.92 -1.61 -2.52
N ALA A 69 10.36 -2.35 -3.55
CA ALA A 69 9.51 -2.64 -4.70
C ALA A 69 8.27 -3.46 -4.31
N ARG A 70 8.45 -4.49 -3.47
CA ARG A 70 7.35 -5.31 -2.91
C ARG A 70 6.37 -4.47 -2.09
N TYR A 71 6.89 -3.63 -1.21
CA TYR A 71 6.10 -2.71 -0.40
C TYR A 71 5.26 -1.77 -1.28
N LEU A 72 5.89 -1.11 -2.26
CA LEU A 72 5.21 -0.18 -3.17
C LEU A 72 4.24 -0.88 -4.12
N ALA A 73 4.49 -2.16 -4.47
CA ALA A 73 3.62 -2.93 -5.35
C ALA A 73 2.20 -3.04 -4.79
N ILE A 74 2.02 -3.26 -3.49
CA ILE A 74 0.67 -3.34 -2.89
C ILE A 74 -0.10 -2.03 -3.08
N PHE A 75 0.54 -0.89 -2.80
CA PHE A 75 -0.10 0.40 -3.01
C PHE A 75 -0.33 0.72 -4.49
N ALA A 76 0.55 0.23 -5.37
CA ALA A 76 0.38 0.35 -6.80
C ALA A 76 -0.82 -0.45 -7.32
N ILE A 77 -1.00 -1.69 -6.83
CA ILE A 77 -2.19 -2.52 -7.12
C ILE A 77 -3.46 -1.76 -6.72
N LEU A 78 -3.48 -1.20 -5.51
CA LEU A 78 -4.61 -0.44 -5.00
C LEU A 78 -4.87 0.85 -5.78
N GLY A 79 -3.87 1.37 -6.50
CA GLY A 79 -3.94 2.64 -7.22
C GLY A 79 -3.78 3.85 -6.31
N CYS A 80 -3.05 3.73 -5.21
CA CYS A 80 -2.76 4.85 -4.32
C CYS A 80 -1.73 5.78 -4.98
N ALA A 81 -2.08 7.05 -5.19
CA ALA A 81 -1.17 8.01 -5.83
C ALA A 81 0.00 8.42 -4.91
N LYS A 82 -0.22 8.44 -3.60
CA LYS A 82 0.71 8.94 -2.59
C LYS A 82 0.64 8.10 -1.32
N VAL A 83 1.78 7.65 -0.82
CA VAL A 83 1.87 6.73 0.33
C VAL A 83 3.05 7.05 1.24
N ALA A 84 2.93 6.67 2.49
CA ALA A 84 4.02 6.75 3.47
C ALA A 84 5.00 5.62 3.22
N VAL A 85 6.31 5.91 3.24
CA VAL A 85 7.39 4.92 3.19
C VAL A 85 8.26 5.11 4.43
N PRO A 86 8.50 4.07 5.26
CA PRO A 86 9.38 4.16 6.42
C PRO A 86 10.79 4.64 6.07
N TYR A 87 11.40 5.45 6.94
CA TYR A 87 12.82 5.81 6.82
C TYR A 87 13.75 4.67 7.24
N ASP A 88 13.33 3.87 8.22
CA ASP A 88 14.07 2.68 8.61
C ASP A 88 13.83 1.57 7.58
N ILE A 89 14.82 1.35 6.74
CA ILE A 89 14.78 0.37 5.65
C ILE A 89 14.56 -1.07 6.17
N THR A 90 14.95 -1.36 7.41
CA THR A 90 14.78 -2.69 8.01
C THR A 90 13.31 -3.03 8.27
N GLN A 91 12.45 -2.02 8.37
CA GLN A 91 11.02 -2.20 8.58
C GLN A 91 10.26 -2.46 7.28
N ILE A 92 10.83 -2.11 6.12
CA ILE A 92 10.14 -2.18 4.83
C ILE A 92 9.77 -3.63 4.47
N GLY A 93 10.72 -4.57 4.58
CA GLY A 93 10.48 -5.98 4.24
C GLY A 93 9.40 -6.65 5.11
N PRO A 94 9.47 -6.57 6.45
CA PRO A 94 8.41 -7.07 7.32
C PRO A 94 7.03 -6.44 7.04
N LEU A 95 6.98 -5.13 6.76
CA LEU A 95 5.72 -4.45 6.41
C LEU A 95 5.20 -4.89 5.04
N ALA A 96 6.08 -5.10 4.05
CA ALA A 96 5.71 -5.64 2.75
C ALA A 96 5.06 -7.01 2.90
N ALA A 97 5.65 -7.92 3.69
CA ALA A 97 5.09 -9.25 3.94
C ALA A 97 3.68 -9.17 4.57
N VAL A 98 3.49 -8.31 5.58
CA VAL A 98 2.17 -8.11 6.22
C VAL A 98 1.14 -7.58 5.23
N LEU A 99 1.53 -6.62 4.37
CA LEU A 99 0.64 -6.06 3.35
C LEU A 99 0.30 -7.07 2.25
N GLU A 100 1.26 -7.90 1.84
CA GLU A 100 1.05 -9.00 0.89
C GLU A 100 0.09 -10.05 1.45
N ASP A 101 0.24 -10.43 2.71
CA ASP A 101 -0.69 -11.35 3.39
C ASP A 101 -2.10 -10.77 3.44
N ALA A 102 -2.23 -9.49 3.80
CA ALA A 102 -3.52 -8.79 3.80
C ALA A 102 -4.15 -8.73 2.41
N TRP A 103 -3.35 -8.48 1.37
CA TRP A 103 -3.83 -8.49 -0.01
C TRP A 103 -4.28 -9.88 -0.47
N ARG A 104 -3.51 -10.94 -0.17
CA ARG A 104 -3.89 -12.33 -0.45
C ARG A 104 -5.21 -12.70 0.23
N GLU A 105 -5.41 -12.26 1.47
CA GLU A 105 -6.66 -12.48 2.20
C GLU A 105 -7.83 -11.76 1.54
N MET A 106 -7.63 -10.51 1.12
CA MET A 106 -8.63 -9.76 0.36
C MET A 106 -9.02 -10.46 -0.93
N ASP A 107 -8.04 -10.93 -1.72
CA ASP A 107 -8.31 -11.64 -2.97
C ASP A 107 -9.08 -12.94 -2.74
N ARG A 108 -8.75 -13.68 -1.68
CA ARG A 108 -9.54 -14.86 -1.26
C ARG A 108 -10.98 -14.47 -0.92
N LYS A 109 -11.19 -13.39 -0.17
CA LYS A 109 -12.53 -12.89 0.21
C LYS A 109 -13.35 -12.41 -0.99
N PHE A 110 -12.70 -11.77 -1.96
CA PHE A 110 -13.33 -11.43 -3.24
C PHE A 110 -13.80 -12.70 -3.94
N ALA A 111 -12.91 -13.67 -4.14
CA ALA A 111 -13.23 -14.94 -4.81
C ALA A 111 -14.37 -15.71 -4.11
N GLU A 112 -14.39 -15.75 -2.79
CA GLU A 112 -15.48 -16.34 -2.00
C GLU A 112 -16.82 -15.63 -2.23
N SER A 113 -16.81 -14.30 -2.22
CA SER A 113 -18.02 -13.49 -2.31
C SER A 113 -18.52 -13.34 -3.75
N ASP A 114 -17.72 -13.67 -4.76
CA ASP A 114 -18.00 -13.50 -6.19
C ASP A 114 -18.42 -14.79 -6.93
N ARG A 115 -18.48 -15.95 -6.26
CA ARG A 115 -18.69 -17.27 -6.91
C ARG A 115 -19.89 -17.32 -7.86
N ASP A 116 -20.99 -16.67 -7.51
CA ASP A 116 -22.25 -16.70 -8.27
C ASP A 116 -22.56 -15.37 -8.97
N ALA A 117 -21.60 -14.43 -9.00
CA ALA A 117 -21.81 -13.09 -9.55
C ALA A 117 -21.37 -12.99 -11.03
N SER A 118 -22.03 -12.12 -11.80
CA SER A 118 -21.58 -11.83 -13.17
C SER A 118 -20.27 -11.04 -13.17
N PRO A 119 -19.38 -11.20 -14.18
CA PRO A 119 -18.10 -10.49 -14.25
C PRO A 119 -18.20 -8.95 -14.11
N GLN A 120 -19.28 -8.37 -14.62
CA GLN A 120 -19.53 -6.93 -14.49
C GLN A 120 -19.84 -6.52 -13.05
N THR A 121 -20.56 -7.37 -12.31
CA THR A 121 -20.89 -7.17 -10.90
C THR A 121 -19.64 -7.30 -10.04
N ILE A 122 -18.82 -8.32 -10.31
CA ILE A 122 -17.52 -8.55 -9.69
C ILE A 122 -16.64 -7.30 -9.83
N GLY A 123 -16.44 -6.83 -11.06
CA GLY A 123 -15.59 -5.68 -11.35
C GLY A 123 -16.08 -4.39 -10.69
N LYS A 124 -17.39 -4.12 -10.74
CA LYS A 124 -17.98 -2.94 -10.07
C LYS A 124 -17.78 -2.97 -8.56
N ARG A 125 -18.02 -4.13 -7.94
CA ARG A 125 -17.88 -4.30 -6.50
C ARG A 125 -16.43 -4.16 -6.06
N ARG A 126 -15.51 -4.84 -6.75
CA ARG A 126 -14.07 -4.73 -6.49
C ARG A 126 -13.60 -3.29 -6.63
N ALA A 127 -13.95 -2.61 -7.72
CA ALA A 127 -13.61 -1.21 -7.91
C ALA A 127 -14.14 -0.29 -6.78
N ALA A 128 -15.36 -0.53 -6.29
CA ALA A 128 -15.94 0.24 -5.19
C ALA A 128 -15.21 0.02 -3.85
N ILE A 129 -14.84 -1.23 -3.54
CA ILE A 129 -14.07 -1.56 -2.33
C ILE A 129 -12.66 -0.97 -2.40
N LEU A 130 -11.96 -1.14 -3.53
CA LEU A 130 -10.62 -0.56 -3.72
C LEU A 130 -10.65 0.97 -3.67
N ARG A 131 -11.71 1.61 -4.20
CA ARG A 131 -11.92 3.06 -4.05
C ARG A 131 -12.06 3.46 -2.59
N THR A 132 -12.77 2.68 -1.78
CA THR A 132 -12.93 2.93 -0.34
C THR A 132 -11.58 2.88 0.37
N ILE A 133 -10.76 1.85 0.08
CA ILE A 133 -9.39 1.72 0.60
C ILE A 133 -8.54 2.93 0.23
N ARG A 134 -8.55 3.34 -1.04
CA ARG A 134 -7.80 4.52 -1.50
C ARG A 134 -8.20 5.77 -0.75
N ILE A 135 -9.50 6.00 -0.55
CA ILE A 135 -10.00 7.17 0.20
C ILE A 135 -9.52 7.11 1.66
N GLU A 136 -9.59 5.96 2.31
CA GLU A 136 -9.13 5.80 3.69
C GLU A 136 -7.61 6.05 3.82
N ILE A 137 -6.79 5.46 2.95
CA ILE A 137 -5.33 5.68 2.93
C ILE A 137 -5.01 7.16 2.68
N ALA A 138 -5.69 7.80 1.72
CA ALA A 138 -5.52 9.21 1.43
C ALA A 138 -5.90 10.09 2.63
N ARG A 139 -6.97 9.73 3.35
CA ARG A 139 -7.42 10.43 4.57
C ARG A 139 -6.43 10.29 5.73
N ILE A 140 -5.85 9.10 5.92
CA ILE A 140 -4.78 8.88 6.91
C ILE A 140 -3.53 9.69 6.53
N GLY A 141 -3.28 9.83 5.22
CA GLY A 141 -2.21 10.64 4.66
C GLY A 141 -0.86 9.95 4.65
N ALA A 142 0.02 10.40 3.75
CA ALA A 142 1.39 9.89 3.62
C ALA A 142 2.36 10.46 4.68
N GLY A 143 1.88 11.38 5.53
CA GLY A 143 2.71 12.15 6.45
C GLY A 143 3.40 13.33 5.76
N GLU A 144 4.29 13.99 6.49
CA GLU A 144 5.08 15.10 5.96
C GLU A 144 6.12 14.65 4.92
N MET A 145 6.52 15.56 4.04
CA MET A 145 7.50 15.29 2.97
C MET A 145 8.92 15.10 3.53
N MET A 146 9.23 15.76 4.65
CA MET A 146 10.49 15.69 5.37
C MET A 146 10.24 15.21 6.80
N PRO A 147 11.18 14.51 7.44
CA PRO A 147 10.99 14.10 8.81
C PRO A 147 11.20 15.30 9.74
N LEU A 148 10.26 15.54 10.65
CA LEU A 148 10.46 16.49 11.74
C LEU A 148 11.69 16.08 12.57
N PHE A 149 12.74 16.90 12.56
CA PHE A 149 13.96 16.71 13.35
C PHE A 149 13.77 17.25 14.78
N ASN A 150 12.74 16.78 15.48
CA ASN A 150 12.37 17.33 16.80
C ASN A 150 13.19 16.73 17.96
N ARG A 151 14.30 16.04 17.67
CA ARG A 151 15.19 15.50 18.70
C ARG A 151 16.26 16.54 19.01
N SER A 152 16.21 17.10 20.22
CA SER A 152 17.35 17.81 20.79
C SER A 152 18.57 16.88 20.76
N THR A 153 19.55 17.22 19.93
CA THR A 153 20.85 16.56 19.95
C THR A 153 21.51 16.93 21.26
N ARG A 154 21.55 16.00 22.23
CA ARG A 154 22.39 16.13 23.42
C ARG A 154 23.85 16.07 22.95
N GLN A 155 24.39 17.24 22.64
CA GLN A 155 25.82 17.42 22.39
C GLN A 155 26.53 17.08 23.71
N ARG A 156 27.41 16.08 23.71
CA ARG A 156 28.28 15.83 24.88
C ARG A 156 29.18 17.05 25.03
N GLN A 157 29.06 17.75 26.15
CA GLN A 157 30.05 18.74 26.56
C GLN A 157 31.33 17.96 26.90
N ASN A 158 32.40 18.20 26.16
CA ASN A 158 33.75 17.79 26.53
C ASN A 158 34.28 18.74 27.60
#